data_AF-A0A7V3DXE0-F1
#
_entry.id   AF-A0A7V3DXE0-F1
#
_cell.length_a   1.000
_cell.length_b   1.000
_cell.length_c   1.000
_cell.angle_alpha   90.00
_cell.angle_beta   90.00
_cell.angle_gamma   90.00
#
_symmetry.space_group_name_H-M   'P 1'
#
loop_
_entity.id
_entity.type
_entity.pdbx_description
1 polymer ?
#
loop_
_entity_poly.entity_id
_entity_poly.type
_entity_poly.pdbx_seq_one_letter_code
_entity_poly.pdbx_strand_id
1 'polypeptide(L)' 'MRRSEREMSGREEIEQVLREAVTLRLGMVDSDGSPYVVPLNFVLDGNSL' A
#
# COMPACT_ATOMS: atom_id res chain seq x y z
N MET A 1 -6.69 14.63 -11.06
CA MET A 1 -5.93 14.05 -9.93
C MET A 1 -5.31 15.19 -9.14
N ARG A 2 -5.31 15.13 -7.80
CA ARG A 2 -4.72 16.19 -6.97
C ARG A 2 -3.24 15.90 -6.75
N ARG A 3 -2.36 16.89 -6.97
CA ARG A 3 -0.89 16.86 -6.74
C ARG A 3 -0.12 15.79 -7.52
N SER A 4 -0.25 15.79 -8.85
CA SER A 4 0.49 14.86 -9.72
C SER A 4 2.01 15.03 -9.63
N GLU A 5 2.50 16.21 -9.26
CA GLU A 5 3.93 16.47 -9.03
C GLU A 5 4.53 15.69 -7.85
N ARG A 6 3.71 15.00 -7.03
CA ARG A 6 4.13 14.18 -5.89
C ARG A 6 4.03 12.68 -6.16
N GLU A 7 3.82 12.28 -7.41
CA GLU A 7 3.80 10.87 -7.79
C GLU A 7 5.19 10.24 -7.62
N MET A 8 5.26 9.11 -6.93
CA MET A 8 6.47 8.32 -6.77
C MET A 8 6.48 7.23 -7.84
N SER A 9 7.47 7.25 -8.73
CA SER A 9 7.63 6.21 -9.78
C SER A 9 8.87 5.34 -9.57
N GLY A 10 9.76 5.73 -8.66
CA GLY A 10 11.01 5.03 -8.38
C GLY A 10 10.80 3.82 -7.48
N ARG A 11 11.24 2.65 -7.94
CA ARG A 11 11.12 1.41 -7.16
C ARG A 11 11.85 1.47 -5.82
N GLU A 12 13.06 2.02 -5.80
CA GLU A 12 13.87 2.14 -4.58
C GLU A 12 13.18 3.02 -3.53
N GLU A 13 12.55 4.12 -3.96
CA GLU A 13 11.81 5.02 -3.10
C GLU A 13 10.56 4.33 -2.50
N ILE A 14 9.85 3.55 -3.31
CA ILE A 14 8.71 2.74 -2.86
C ILE A 14 9.17 1.68 -1.85
N GLU A 15 10.25 0.96 -2.14
CA GLU A 15 10.79 -0.05 -1.22
C GLU A 15 11.25 0.56 0.10
N GLN A 16 11.84 1.75 0.09
CA GLN A 16 12.21 2.47 1.31
C GLN A 16 10.97 2.74 2.18
N VAL A 17 9.90 3.28 1.59
CA VAL A 17 8.64 3.53 2.31
C VAL A 17 8.05 2.24 2.88
N LEU A 18 8.08 1.15 2.11
CA LEU A 18 7.57 -0.15 2.56
C LEU A 18 8.41 -0.74 3.71
N ARG A 19 9.72 -0.50 3.74
CA ARG A 19 10.60 -0.94 4.84
C ARG A 19 10.41 -0.15 6.12
N GLU A 20 10.05 1.14 6.01
CA GLU A 20 9.80 2.01 7.16
C GLU A 20 8.37 1.85 7.71
N ALA A 21 7.43 1.37 6.90
CA ALA A 21 6.04 1.22 7.28
C ALA A 21 5.82 0.05 8.26
N VAL A 22 5.05 0.32 9.33
CA VAL A 22 4.75 -0.66 10.39
C VAL A 22 3.42 -1.39 10.14
N THR A 23 2.54 -0.85 9.30
CA THR A 23 1.20 -1.40 9.07
C THR A 23 0.73 -1.07 7.66
N LEU A 24 0.07 -2.02 7.01
CA LEU A 24 -0.61 -1.85 5.73
C LEU A 24 -2.12 -1.75 5.95
N ARG A 25 -2.80 -0.95 5.14
CA ARG A 25 -4.26 -0.84 5.12
C ARG A 25 -4.78 -1.40 3.81
N LEU A 26 -5.43 -2.55 3.87
CA LEU A 26 -5.96 -3.23 2.69
C LEU A 26 -7.41 -2.76 2.45
N GLY A 27 -7.65 -2.14 1.30
CA GLY A 27 -9.00 -1.85 0.84
C GLY A 27 -9.60 -3.06 0.13
N MET A 28 -10.78 -3.48 0.54
CA MET A 28 -11.51 -4.59 -0.05
C MET A 28 -12.97 -4.22 -0.29
N VAL A 29 -13.62 -4.95 -1.18
CA VAL A 29 -15.05 -4.90 -1.41
C VAL A 29 -15.60 -6.27 -1.05
N ASP A 30 -16.65 -6.32 -0.23
CA ASP A 30 -17.29 -7.59 0.14
C ASP A 30 -18.15 -8.14 -1.01
N SER A 31 -18.74 -9.31 -0.78
CA SER A 31 -19.64 -9.94 -1.77
C SER A 31 -20.86 -9.08 -2.12
N ASP A 32 -21.25 -8.18 -1.23
CA ASP A 32 -22.44 -7.33 -1.37
C ASP A 32 -22.09 -5.95 -1.98
N GLY A 33 -20.83 -5.72 -2.34
CA GLY A 33 -20.35 -4.49 -2.96
C GLY A 33 -19.96 -3.40 -1.97
N SER A 34 -19.94 -3.67 -0.67
CA SER A 34 -19.60 -2.68 0.35
C SER A 34 -18.07 -2.58 0.52
N PRO A 35 -17.49 -1.37 0.44
CA PRO A 35 -16.06 -1.17 0.65
C PRO A 35 -15.69 -1.17 2.13
N TYR A 36 -14.54 -1.75 2.47
CA TYR A 36 -13.99 -1.72 3.82
C TYR A 36 -12.46 -1.69 3.80
N VAL A 37 -11.86 -1.29 4.93
CA VAL A 37 -10.42 -1.15 5.10
C VAL A 37 -9.96 -1.95 6.32
N VAL A 38 -9.00 -2.86 6.11
CA VAL A 38 -8.46 -3.70 7.19
C VAL A 38 -7.00 -3.33 7.45
N PRO A 39 -6.62 -2.93 8.68
CA PRO A 39 -5.22 -2.77 9.07
C PRO A 39 -4.59 -4.14 9.33
N LEU A 40 -3.44 -4.40 8.72
CA LEU A 40 -2.74 -5.69 8.78
C LEU A 40 -1.24 -5.46 8.95
N ASN A 41 -0.58 -6.41 9.61
CA ASN A 41 0.87 -6.55 9.50
C ASN A 41 1.20 -7.15 8.12
N PHE A 42 2.36 -6.80 7.57
CA PHE A 42 2.84 -7.29 6.28
C PHE A 42 4.35 -7.53 6.31
N VAL A 43 4.88 -8.24 5.32
CA VAL A 43 6.31 -8.49 5.15
C VAL A 43 6.70 -8.17 3.71
N LEU A 44 7.76 -7.41 3.51
CA LEU A 44 8.35 -7.23 2.19
C LEU A 44 9.34 -8.36 1.91
N ASP A 45 9.04 -9.23 0.94
CA ASP A 45 9.92 -10.31 0.47
C ASP A 45 10.27 -10.13 -1.01
N GLY A 46 11.44 -9.54 -1.26
CA GLY A 46 11.94 -9.25 -2.60
C GLY A 46 10.98 -8.36 -3.41
N ASN A 47 10.12 -9.01 -4.19
CA ASN A 47 9.16 -8.37 -5.09
C ASN A 47 7.69 -8.47 -4.63
N SER A 48 7.46 -8.99 -3.44
CA SER A 48 6.13 -9.34 -2.91
C SER A 48 5.88 -8.74 -1.52
N LEU A 49 4.60 -8.55 -1.19
CA LEU A 49 4.08 -8.09 0.10
C LEU A 49 3.20 -9.16 0.76
#